data_AF-A0A3D0U7E1-F1
#
_entry.id   AF-A0A3D0U7E1-F1
#
_cell.length_a   1.000
_cell.length_b   1.000
_cell.length_c   1.000
_cell.angle_alpha   90.00
_cell.angle_beta   90.00
_cell.angle_gamma   90.00
#
_symmetry.space_group_name_H-M   'P 1'
#
loop_
_entity.id
_entity.type
_entity.pdbx_description
1 polymer ?
#
loop_
_entity_poly.entity_id
_entity_poly.type
_entity_poly.pdbx_seq_one_letter_code
_entity_poly.pdbx_strand_id
1 'polypeptide(L)'
;MIHGLLDKLFGHEDKPKDGSPKNIKHDRNEIGSLLTLYQDQNHLMTAMIMNAGQRKTAKLSTGIVSVDEAGQLFVTDEFHPSDPNPLLSEGITVQFSLTHHGVRHQFNAVHLQTQSTPEGARHLFRFPKGIEQIQLRDAFRVKLSQAHPIKVTLTHAEHAAITGTLADLSASGMRVRIEGLVTPKPVRGETYSSCHLVLSDGHPIVCGARLMHWQYDPDLRVSYLGVHFENLDGNTQRALNRYLTELQRKQRQLS
;
A
#
# COMPACT_ATOMS: atom_id res chain seq x y z
N MET A 1 -49.08 -33.19 -2.90
CA MET A 1 -48.99 -32.80 -4.33
C MET A 1 -49.59 -31.39 -4.41
N ILE A 2 -48.92 -30.28 -4.70
CA ILE A 2 -47.67 -29.93 -5.38
C ILE A 2 -47.29 -28.56 -4.79
N HIS A 3 -46.32 -28.44 -3.88
CA HIS A 3 -45.73 -27.13 -3.50
C HIS A 3 -44.33 -27.22 -2.84
N GLY A 4 -43.67 -28.39 -2.89
CA GLY A 4 -42.33 -28.59 -2.33
C GLY A 4 -41.26 -28.94 -3.36
N LEU A 5 -41.53 -28.77 -4.66
CA LEU A 5 -40.63 -29.19 -5.74
C LEU A 5 -40.06 -28.04 -6.59
N LEU A 6 -40.48 -26.78 -6.35
CA LEU A 6 -40.04 -25.63 -7.16
C LEU A 6 -38.81 -24.90 -6.58
N ASP A 7 -38.53 -25.02 -5.28
CA ASP A 7 -37.35 -24.39 -4.64
C ASP A 7 -36.02 -25.11 -4.93
N LYS A 8 -36.04 -26.26 -5.61
CA LYS A 8 -34.83 -27.00 -6.02
C LYS A 8 -34.38 -26.75 -7.46
N LEU A 9 -35.13 -25.95 -8.23
CA LEU A 9 -34.86 -25.73 -9.66
C LEU A 9 -34.31 -24.35 -10.01
N PHE A 10 -34.32 -23.39 -9.08
CA PHE A 10 -33.66 -22.10 -9.25
C PHE A 10 -32.46 -22.03 -8.31
N GLY A 11 -31.28 -22.07 -8.92
CA GLY A 11 -30.01 -22.16 -8.23
C GLY A 11 -29.88 -21.10 -7.14
N HIS A 12 -29.31 -21.53 -6.01
CA HIS A 12 -28.61 -20.60 -5.15
C HIS A 12 -27.54 -19.92 -6.03
N GLU A 13 -27.82 -18.70 -6.47
CA GLU A 13 -26.76 -17.74 -6.72
C GLU A 13 -26.03 -17.59 -5.40
N ASP A 14 -24.84 -18.20 -5.35
CA ASP A 14 -23.85 -17.95 -4.31
C ASP A 14 -23.63 -16.44 -4.25
N LYS A 15 -24.27 -15.78 -3.28
CA LYS A 15 -23.88 -14.44 -2.88
C LYS A 15 -22.40 -14.52 -2.50
N PRO A 16 -21.50 -13.78 -3.17
CA PRO A 16 -20.08 -13.90 -2.90
C PRO A 16 -19.84 -13.51 -1.44
N LYS A 17 -19.27 -14.44 -0.67
CA LYS A 17 -18.71 -14.13 0.65
C LYS A 17 -17.62 -13.09 0.44
N ASP A 18 -17.77 -11.95 1.10
CA ASP A 18 -16.77 -10.90 1.10
C ASP A 18 -15.45 -11.46 1.69
N GLY A 19 -14.36 -11.32 0.93
CA GLY A 19 -13.01 -11.70 1.38
C GLY A 19 -12.47 -13.08 1.01
N SER A 20 -13.10 -13.88 0.13
CA SER A 20 -12.42 -15.05 -0.45
C SER A 20 -11.55 -14.65 -1.65
N PRO A 21 -10.31 -15.19 -1.79
CA PRO A 21 -9.45 -14.89 -2.93
C PRO A 21 -10.17 -15.22 -4.23
N LYS A 22 -10.62 -14.21 -4.98
CA LYS A 22 -11.08 -14.46 -6.35
C LYS A 22 -9.83 -14.78 -7.15
N ASN A 23 -9.78 -15.99 -7.72
CA ASN A 23 -8.80 -16.33 -8.76
C ASN A 23 -9.12 -15.51 -10.02
N ILE A 24 -8.78 -14.21 -9.99
CA ILE A 24 -8.88 -13.32 -11.13
C ILE A 24 -7.70 -13.66 -12.03
N LYS A 25 -7.98 -14.06 -13.26
CA LYS A 25 -6.97 -14.14 -14.32
C LYS A 25 -7.05 -12.83 -15.09
N HIS A 26 -6.00 -12.03 -14.98
CA HIS A 26 -5.82 -10.87 -15.85
C HIS A 26 -5.11 -11.29 -17.12
N ASP A 27 -5.25 -10.50 -18.18
CA ASP A 27 -4.34 -10.63 -19.31
C ASP A 27 -2.92 -10.15 -18.93
N ARG A 28 -1.96 -10.45 -19.81
CA ARG A 28 -0.54 -10.18 -19.56
C ARG A 28 -0.24 -8.69 -19.50
N ASN A 29 -0.94 -7.88 -20.30
CA ASN A 29 -0.69 -6.44 -20.41
C ASN A 29 -1.20 -5.72 -19.16
N GLU A 30 -2.34 -6.16 -18.62
CA GLU A 30 -2.89 -5.63 -17.39
C GLU A 30 -1.99 -5.93 -16.19
N ILE A 31 -1.39 -7.13 -16.12
CA ILE A 31 -0.41 -7.47 -15.07
C ILE A 31 0.84 -6.59 -15.19
N GLY A 32 1.40 -6.47 -16.40
CA GLY A 32 2.56 -5.60 -16.65
C GLY A 32 2.29 -4.16 -16.21
N SER A 33 1.18 -3.59 -16.67
CA SER A 33 0.76 -2.23 -16.33
C SER A 33 0.65 -2.00 -14.82
N LEU A 34 0.07 -2.96 -14.09
CA LEU A 34 -0.05 -2.87 -12.62
C LEU A 34 1.32 -2.98 -11.92
N LEU A 35 2.20 -3.88 -12.34
CA LEU A 35 3.53 -4.02 -11.75
C LEU A 35 4.39 -2.77 -12.01
N THR A 36 4.34 -2.23 -13.22
CA THR A 36 5.02 -0.99 -13.61
C THR A 36 4.50 0.19 -12.79
N LEU A 37 3.18 0.29 -12.60
CA LEU A 37 2.58 1.28 -11.70
C LEU A 37 3.12 1.18 -10.27
N TYR A 38 3.30 -0.03 -9.73
CA TYR A 38 3.82 -0.21 -8.38
C TYR A 38 5.29 0.21 -8.27
N GLN A 39 6.08 -0.05 -9.32
CA GLN A 39 7.47 0.41 -9.44
C GLN A 39 7.54 1.94 -9.47
N ASP A 40 6.81 2.58 -10.39
CA ASP A 40 6.87 4.02 -10.62
C ASP A 40 6.46 4.83 -9.38
N GLN A 41 5.51 4.30 -8.61
CA GLN A 41 5.04 4.90 -7.37
C GLN A 41 5.78 4.40 -6.12
N ASN A 42 6.87 3.67 -6.28
CA ASN A 42 7.73 3.18 -5.20
C ASN A 42 6.93 2.50 -4.05
N HIS A 43 5.98 1.64 -4.38
CA HIS A 43 5.13 0.99 -3.36
C HIS A 43 5.94 0.04 -2.47
N LEU A 44 5.75 0.17 -1.17
CA LEU A 44 6.12 -0.82 -0.18
C LEU A 44 5.17 -2.00 -0.29
N MET A 45 5.75 -3.17 -0.53
CA MET A 45 5.06 -4.43 -0.62
C MET A 45 5.33 -5.27 0.63
N THR A 46 4.30 -5.88 1.17
CA THR A 46 4.43 -6.97 2.13
C THR A 46 4.60 -8.27 1.37
N ALA A 47 5.58 -9.07 1.76
CA ALA A 47 5.81 -10.41 1.26
C ALA A 47 5.60 -11.43 2.38
N MET A 48 4.77 -12.44 2.11
CA MET A 48 4.50 -13.56 3.00
C MET A 48 5.12 -14.81 2.38
N ILE A 49 6.07 -15.43 3.10
CA ILE A 49 6.74 -16.66 2.67
C ILE A 49 6.33 -17.78 3.63
N MET A 50 5.74 -18.84 3.07
CA MET A 50 5.39 -20.05 3.82
C MET A 50 6.56 -21.04 3.75
N ASN A 51 7.14 -21.38 4.89
CA ASN A 51 8.16 -22.41 4.97
C ASN A 51 7.49 -23.78 5.12
N ALA A 52 7.64 -24.67 4.14
CA ALA A 52 7.01 -26.00 4.16
C ALA A 52 7.39 -26.87 5.38
N GLY A 53 8.52 -26.57 6.04
CA GLY A 53 8.99 -27.26 7.24
C GLY A 53 8.66 -26.56 8.57
N GLN A 54 8.09 -25.35 8.55
CA GLN A 54 7.78 -24.60 9.77
C GLN A 54 6.35 -24.03 9.74
N ARG A 55 5.64 -24.11 10.88
CA ARG A 55 4.32 -23.46 11.05
C ARG A 55 4.36 -21.92 10.99
N LYS A 56 5.54 -21.31 10.89
CA LYS A 56 5.71 -19.84 10.90
C LYS A 56 5.82 -19.31 9.48
N THR A 57 4.93 -18.38 9.14
CA THR A 57 5.03 -17.56 7.93
C THR A 57 5.95 -16.38 8.21
N ALA A 58 6.98 -16.18 7.38
CA ALA A 58 7.79 -14.97 7.45
C ALA A 58 7.02 -13.83 6.78
N LYS A 59 6.92 -12.70 7.48
CA LYS A 59 6.35 -11.46 6.96
C LYS A 59 7.48 -10.45 6.78
N LEU A 60 7.73 -10.09 5.54
CA LEU A 60 8.84 -9.22 5.14
C LEU A 60 8.31 -8.04 4.32
N SER A 61 9.15 -7.04 4.08
CA SER A 61 8.85 -5.93 3.19
C SER A 61 9.90 -5.76 2.10
N THR A 62 9.46 -5.37 0.92
CA THR A 62 10.28 -5.12 -0.28
C THR A 62 9.54 -4.15 -1.20
N GLY A 63 10.04 -3.85 -2.39
CA GLY A 63 9.24 -3.33 -3.49
C GLY A 63 9.89 -3.57 -4.85
N ILE A 64 9.11 -3.38 -5.91
CA ILE A 64 9.55 -3.61 -7.29
C ILE A 64 10.51 -2.50 -7.73
N VAL A 65 11.60 -2.91 -8.37
CA VAL A 65 12.63 -2.00 -8.91
C VAL A 65 12.80 -2.11 -10.42
N SER A 66 12.28 -3.18 -11.03
CA SER A 66 12.27 -3.36 -12.48
C SER A 66 11.16 -4.32 -12.90
N VAL A 67 10.59 -4.06 -14.07
CA VAL A 67 9.57 -4.88 -14.73
C VAL A 67 10.00 -5.10 -16.18
N ASP A 68 10.09 -6.36 -16.58
CA ASP A 68 10.27 -6.81 -17.96
C ASP A 68 8.97 -7.45 -18.44
N GLU A 69 8.16 -6.68 -19.16
CA GLU A 69 6.87 -7.14 -19.68
C GLU A 69 7.02 -8.20 -20.77
N ALA A 70 8.08 -8.14 -21.57
CA ALA A 70 8.33 -9.08 -22.67
C ALA A 70 8.74 -10.45 -22.11
N GLY A 71 9.66 -10.46 -21.14
CA GLY A 71 10.09 -11.66 -20.42
C GLY A 71 9.09 -12.14 -19.37
N GLN A 72 8.12 -11.30 -18.98
CA GLN A 72 7.17 -11.56 -17.90
C GLN A 72 7.85 -11.78 -16.56
N LEU A 73 8.82 -10.91 -16.27
CA LEU A 73 9.65 -10.96 -15.08
C LEU A 73 9.59 -9.63 -14.34
N PHE A 74 9.63 -9.67 -13.02
CA PHE A 74 9.87 -8.47 -12.22
C PHE A 74 10.95 -8.72 -11.19
N VAL A 75 11.62 -7.65 -10.78
CA VAL A 75 12.70 -7.69 -9.78
C VAL A 75 12.29 -6.86 -8.58
N THR A 76 12.51 -7.40 -7.38
CA THR A 76 12.38 -6.66 -6.14
C THR A 76 13.74 -6.32 -5.53
N ASP A 77 13.78 -5.32 -4.67
CA ASP A 77 14.93 -5.08 -3.80
C ASP A 77 15.00 -6.07 -2.64
N GLU A 78 15.98 -5.84 -1.75
CA GLU A 78 16.21 -6.66 -0.58
C GLU A 78 14.98 -6.66 0.34
N PHE A 79 14.73 -7.82 0.93
CA PHE A 79 13.67 -8.00 1.90
C PHE A 79 14.14 -7.57 3.30
N HIS A 80 13.28 -6.84 4.00
CA HIS A 80 13.53 -6.34 5.35
C HIS A 80 12.56 -7.00 6.35
N PRO A 81 12.95 -7.24 7.62
CA PRO A 81 14.17 -6.79 8.30
C PRO A 81 15.41 -7.67 8.12
N SER A 82 15.33 -8.81 7.41
CA SER A 82 16.48 -9.71 7.22
C SER A 82 16.40 -10.41 5.89
N ASP A 83 17.56 -10.61 5.26
CA ASP A 83 17.72 -11.38 4.03
C ASP A 83 17.10 -12.79 4.17
N PRO A 84 16.04 -13.10 3.41
CA PRO A 84 15.32 -14.34 3.48
C PRO A 84 16.00 -15.44 2.67
N ASN A 85 17.29 -15.33 2.33
CA ASN A 85 18.01 -16.35 1.60
C ASN A 85 17.77 -17.82 2.07
N PRO A 86 17.64 -18.16 3.38
CA PRO A 86 17.25 -19.53 3.76
C PRO A 86 15.77 -19.88 3.45
N LEU A 87 14.93 -18.89 3.18
CA LEU A 87 13.50 -18.99 2.87
C LEU A 87 13.14 -18.74 1.40
N LEU A 88 14.04 -18.17 0.58
CA LEU A 88 13.84 -17.86 -0.84
C LEU A 88 14.72 -18.73 -1.75
N SER A 89 14.49 -20.04 -1.72
CA SER A 89 15.03 -20.91 -2.77
C SER A 89 14.32 -20.66 -4.09
N GLU A 90 14.97 -21.06 -5.19
CA GLU A 90 14.33 -21.11 -6.51
C GLU A 90 13.02 -21.93 -6.44
N GLY A 91 11.99 -21.48 -7.14
CA GLY A 91 10.70 -22.16 -7.24
C GLY A 91 9.73 -21.88 -6.09
N ILE A 92 10.15 -21.21 -5.01
CA ILE A 92 9.24 -20.84 -3.92
C ILE A 92 8.21 -19.82 -4.39
N THR A 93 6.96 -20.03 -3.97
CA THR A 93 5.89 -19.06 -4.18
C THR A 93 5.83 -18.08 -3.03
N VAL A 94 5.89 -16.80 -3.34
CA VAL A 94 5.75 -15.70 -2.39
C VAL A 94 4.42 -15.02 -2.62
N GLN A 95 3.66 -14.80 -1.55
CA GLN A 95 2.46 -13.98 -1.62
C GLN A 95 2.83 -12.52 -1.35
N PHE A 96 2.62 -11.67 -2.33
CA PHE A 96 2.80 -10.22 -2.21
C PHE A 96 1.48 -9.52 -1.95
N SER A 97 1.52 -8.43 -1.18
CA SER A 97 0.40 -7.52 -1.05
C SER A 97 0.85 -6.08 -0.85
N LEU A 98 0.06 -5.14 -1.37
CA LEU A 98 0.23 -3.70 -1.18
C LEU A 98 -1.14 -3.02 -1.21
N THR A 99 -1.21 -1.73 -0.84
CA THR A 99 -2.44 -0.94 -0.95
C THR A 99 -2.24 0.22 -1.91
N HIS A 100 -3.04 0.26 -2.96
CA HIS A 100 -3.05 1.34 -3.94
C HIS A 100 -4.43 1.97 -3.99
N HIS A 101 -4.51 3.28 -3.79
CA HIS A 101 -5.76 4.05 -3.66
C HIS A 101 -6.85 3.49 -2.72
N GLY A 102 -6.53 2.53 -1.85
CA GLY A 102 -7.46 1.93 -0.89
C GLY A 102 -7.99 0.56 -1.28
N VAL A 103 -7.57 0.10 -2.44
CA VAL A 103 -7.68 -1.28 -2.87
C VAL A 103 -6.43 -2.00 -2.38
N ARG A 104 -6.58 -3.19 -1.80
CA ARG A 104 -5.46 -4.11 -1.59
C ARG A 104 -5.26 -4.91 -2.85
N HIS A 105 -4.03 -4.87 -3.33
CA HIS A 105 -3.58 -5.66 -4.46
C HIS A 105 -2.79 -6.83 -3.89
N GLN A 106 -3.20 -8.06 -4.21
CA GLN A 106 -2.58 -9.27 -3.68
C GLN A 106 -2.33 -10.27 -4.81
N PHE A 107 -1.14 -10.85 -4.83
CA PHE A 107 -0.77 -11.81 -5.87
C PHE A 107 0.29 -12.78 -5.38
N ASN A 108 0.36 -13.94 -6.03
CA ASN A 108 1.39 -14.94 -5.80
C ASN A 108 2.36 -14.95 -6.97
N ALA A 109 3.66 -14.89 -6.69
CA ALA A 109 4.71 -14.95 -7.70
C ALA A 109 5.76 -16.01 -7.34
N VAL A 110 6.36 -16.61 -8.36
CA VAL A 110 7.37 -17.67 -8.19
C VAL A 110 8.75 -17.03 -8.25
N HIS A 111 9.53 -17.21 -7.19
CA HIS A 111 10.91 -16.79 -7.11
C HIS A 111 11.78 -17.60 -8.07
N LEU A 112 12.67 -16.93 -8.79
CA LEU A 112 13.59 -17.54 -9.73
C LEU A 112 15.02 -17.53 -9.21
N GLN A 113 15.49 -16.36 -8.80
CA GLN A 113 16.90 -16.17 -8.52
C GLN A 113 17.12 -14.97 -7.61
N THR A 114 18.08 -15.11 -6.70
CA THR A 114 18.70 -13.99 -5.97
C THR A 114 19.99 -13.57 -6.67
N GLN A 115 20.17 -12.28 -6.87
CA GLN A 115 21.40 -11.67 -7.36
C GLN A 115 21.94 -10.68 -6.33
N SER A 116 23.19 -10.83 -5.92
CA SER A 116 23.87 -9.83 -5.09
C SER A 116 24.30 -8.64 -5.93
N THR A 117 23.94 -7.43 -5.51
CA THR A 117 24.38 -6.16 -6.13
C THR A 117 25.06 -5.27 -5.09
N PRO A 118 25.86 -4.26 -5.49
CA PRO A 118 26.43 -3.29 -4.55
C PRO A 118 25.39 -2.57 -3.69
N GLU A 119 24.17 -2.41 -4.19
CA GLU A 119 23.04 -1.75 -3.50
C GLU A 119 22.19 -2.72 -2.66
N GLY A 120 22.60 -3.98 -2.51
CA GLY A 120 21.87 -5.01 -1.76
C GLY A 120 21.42 -6.20 -2.63
N ALA A 121 20.70 -7.14 -2.04
CA ALA A 121 20.17 -8.28 -2.78
C ALA A 121 19.03 -7.85 -3.73
N ARG A 122 18.94 -8.51 -4.88
CA ARG A 122 17.84 -8.38 -5.85
C ARG A 122 17.22 -9.74 -6.07
N HIS A 123 15.89 -9.78 -6.14
CA HIS A 123 15.16 -11.04 -6.26
C HIS A 123 14.29 -11.02 -7.50
N LEU A 124 14.51 -11.99 -8.39
CA LEU A 124 13.81 -12.12 -9.65
C LEU A 124 12.59 -13.04 -9.48
N PHE A 125 11.45 -12.62 -10.03
CA PHE A 125 10.20 -13.35 -9.98
C PHE A 125 9.55 -13.44 -11.35
N ARG A 126 8.83 -14.54 -11.61
CA ARG A 126 7.86 -14.59 -12.72
C ARG A 126 6.66 -13.73 -12.41
N PHE A 127 6.07 -13.12 -13.44
CA PHE A 127 4.77 -12.48 -13.33
C PHE A 127 3.73 -13.41 -12.67
N PRO A 128 2.86 -12.86 -11.83
CA PRO A 128 1.75 -13.62 -11.28
C PRO A 128 0.77 -14.02 -12.40
N LYS A 129 -0.14 -14.97 -12.11
CA LYS A 129 -1.24 -15.31 -13.03
C LYS A 129 -2.41 -14.32 -12.97
N GLY A 130 -2.36 -13.39 -12.01
CA GLY A 130 -3.39 -12.41 -11.72
C GLY A 130 -3.09 -11.67 -10.42
N ILE A 131 -3.75 -10.53 -10.23
CA ILE A 131 -3.58 -9.62 -9.11
C ILE A 131 -4.95 -9.36 -8.55
N GLU A 132 -5.24 -9.96 -7.41
CA GLU A 132 -6.51 -9.76 -6.76
C GLU A 132 -6.62 -8.33 -6.20
N GLN A 133 -7.73 -7.66 -6.51
CA GLN A 133 -8.06 -6.33 -6.03
C GLN A 133 -9.22 -6.43 -5.03
N ILE A 134 -8.90 -6.29 -3.75
CA ILE A 134 -9.86 -6.33 -2.64
C ILE A 134 -10.07 -4.90 -2.15
N GLN A 135 -11.29 -4.39 -2.28
CA GLN A 135 -11.64 -3.09 -1.71
C GLN A 135 -11.60 -3.18 -0.18
N LEU A 136 -10.53 -2.69 0.45
CA LEU A 136 -10.34 -2.83 1.90
C LEU A 136 -11.07 -1.77 2.74
N ARG A 137 -11.41 -0.63 2.14
CA ARG A 137 -11.74 0.55 2.92
C ARG A 137 -13.22 0.60 3.28
N ASP A 138 -13.50 0.25 4.53
CA ASP A 138 -14.55 0.88 5.34
C ASP A 138 -14.16 2.31 5.76
N ALA A 139 -12.85 2.65 5.73
CA ALA A 139 -12.33 3.97 6.11
C ALA A 139 -12.19 4.90 4.89
N PHE A 140 -13.18 5.74 4.70
CA PHE A 140 -13.19 6.81 3.69
C PHE A 140 -11.97 7.73 3.77
N ARG A 141 -11.46 8.13 2.59
CA ARG A 141 -10.44 9.18 2.47
C ARG A 141 -11.07 10.49 2.07
N VAL A 142 -10.84 11.51 2.88
CA VAL A 142 -11.25 12.87 2.54
C VAL A 142 -10.11 13.53 1.76
N LYS A 143 -10.41 14.11 0.59
CA LYS A 143 -9.49 15.03 -0.11
C LYS A 143 -9.54 16.40 0.56
N LEU A 144 -8.38 17.00 0.83
CA LEU A 144 -8.29 18.31 1.46
C LEU A 144 -7.97 19.39 0.43
N SER A 145 -8.65 20.54 0.56
CA SER A 145 -8.43 21.68 -0.32
C SER A 145 -7.04 22.28 -0.09
N GLN A 146 -6.35 22.59 -1.19
CA GLN A 146 -5.08 23.29 -1.14
C GLN A 146 -5.25 24.81 -0.95
N ALA A 147 -6.48 25.34 -1.00
CA ALA A 147 -6.75 26.76 -0.72
C ALA A 147 -6.57 27.12 0.77
N HIS A 148 -6.78 26.14 1.67
CA HIS A 148 -6.55 26.27 3.11
C HIS A 148 -5.67 25.09 3.57
N PRO A 149 -4.37 25.13 3.26
CA PRO A 149 -3.50 23.97 3.43
C PRO A 149 -3.26 23.66 4.90
N ILE A 150 -3.46 22.40 5.29
CA ILE A 150 -2.99 21.87 6.57
C ILE A 150 -1.52 21.50 6.39
N LYS A 151 -0.63 22.18 7.12
CA LYS A 151 0.81 21.87 7.12
C LYS A 151 1.07 20.54 7.82
N VAL A 152 1.98 19.77 7.27
CA VAL A 152 2.44 18.48 7.79
C VAL A 152 3.97 18.53 7.92
N THR A 153 4.48 18.06 9.04
CA THR A 153 5.92 17.85 9.27
C THR A 153 6.18 16.38 9.57
N LEU A 154 7.08 15.76 8.81
CA LEU A 154 7.58 14.41 9.03
C LEU A 154 9.04 14.52 9.52
N THR A 155 9.28 14.15 10.77
CA THR A 155 10.60 14.18 11.41
C THR A 155 11.27 12.83 11.23
N HIS A 156 12.43 12.82 10.57
CA HIS A 156 13.31 11.66 10.48
C HIS A 156 14.32 11.68 11.63
N ALA A 157 14.84 10.51 12.04
CA ALA A 157 15.84 10.43 13.11
C ALA A 157 17.22 10.94 12.65
N GLU A 158 17.57 10.71 11.38
CA GLU A 158 18.92 10.93 10.82
C GLU A 158 18.94 11.99 9.70
N HIS A 159 17.78 12.45 9.24
CA HIS A 159 17.66 13.34 8.08
C HIS A 159 16.83 14.56 8.44
N ALA A 160 16.95 15.61 7.62
CA ALA A 160 16.14 16.81 7.79
C ALA A 160 14.64 16.47 7.74
N ALA A 161 13.85 17.19 8.53
CA ALA A 161 12.40 17.01 8.52
C ALA A 161 11.83 17.38 7.14
N ILE A 162 10.92 16.55 6.65
CA ILE A 162 10.18 16.81 5.42
C ILE A 162 8.93 17.61 5.79
N THR A 163 8.73 18.74 5.15
CA THR A 163 7.53 19.57 5.34
C THR A 163 6.71 19.65 4.07
N GLY A 164 5.39 19.65 4.23
CA GLY A 164 4.46 19.68 3.11
C GLY A 164 3.05 20.02 3.56
N THR A 165 2.09 19.68 2.72
CA THR A 165 0.67 19.98 2.92
C THR A 165 -0.16 18.72 2.77
N LEU A 166 -1.25 18.63 3.53
CA LEU A 166 -2.14 17.48 3.52
C LEU A 166 -2.94 17.44 2.20
N ALA A 167 -2.80 16.37 1.43
CA ALA A 167 -3.54 16.15 0.18
C ALA A 167 -4.81 15.31 0.41
N ASP A 168 -4.69 14.22 1.16
CA ASP A 168 -5.83 13.44 1.66
C ASP A 168 -5.54 12.81 3.02
N LEU A 169 -6.60 12.46 3.74
CA LEU A 169 -6.56 11.92 5.09
C LEU A 169 -7.56 10.77 5.27
N SER A 170 -7.16 9.77 6.04
CA SER A 170 -7.98 8.65 6.52
C SER A 170 -7.64 8.31 7.97
N ALA A 171 -8.43 7.43 8.57
CA ALA A 171 -8.23 6.95 9.94
C ALA A 171 -6.85 6.29 10.17
N SER A 172 -6.22 5.75 9.13
CA SER A 172 -4.96 5.00 9.22
C SER A 172 -3.75 5.69 8.59
N GLY A 173 -3.91 6.88 8.03
CA GLY A 173 -2.81 7.55 7.35
C GLY A 173 -3.26 8.67 6.44
N MET A 174 -2.30 9.23 5.72
CA MET A 174 -2.50 10.41 4.87
C MET A 174 -1.63 10.36 3.61
N ARG A 175 -1.91 11.29 2.70
CA ARG A 175 -1.01 11.66 1.62
C ARG A 175 -0.54 13.09 1.81
N VAL A 176 0.78 13.29 1.79
CA VAL A 176 1.43 14.59 1.89
C VAL A 176 1.85 15.05 0.50
N ARG A 177 1.56 16.31 0.16
CA ARG A 177 2.02 17.02 -1.03
C ARG A 177 3.20 17.91 -0.67
N ILE A 178 4.28 17.79 -1.43
CA ILE A 178 5.53 18.55 -1.24
C ILE A 178 5.88 19.22 -2.56
N GLU A 179 6.33 20.47 -2.51
CA GLU A 179 6.81 21.17 -3.69
C GLU A 179 8.21 20.72 -4.06
N GLY A 180 8.43 20.46 -5.35
CA GLY A 180 9.68 19.94 -5.87
C GLY A 180 9.90 18.45 -5.58
N LEU A 181 11.10 17.99 -5.94
CA LEU A 181 11.58 16.65 -5.66
C LEU A 181 12.17 16.59 -4.25
N VAL A 182 11.70 15.66 -3.42
CA VAL A 182 12.28 15.45 -2.08
C VAL A 182 13.72 14.95 -2.20
N THR A 183 14.63 15.60 -1.47
CA THR A 183 16.06 15.29 -1.46
C THR A 183 16.57 15.21 0.00
N PRO A 184 17.23 14.10 0.41
CA PRO A 184 17.45 12.88 -0.36
C PRO A 184 16.14 12.18 -0.77
N LYS A 185 16.20 11.32 -1.78
CA LYS A 185 15.01 10.58 -2.23
C LYS A 185 14.47 9.72 -1.08
N PRO A 186 13.15 9.75 -0.80
CA PRO A 186 12.57 8.92 0.23
C PRO A 186 12.76 7.43 -0.03
N VAL A 187 12.95 6.65 1.03
CA VAL A 187 13.10 5.19 0.97
C VAL A 187 11.81 4.57 1.48
N ARG A 188 11.09 3.85 0.61
CA ARG A 188 9.86 3.15 1.00
C ARG A 188 10.13 2.25 2.22
N GLY A 189 9.21 2.24 3.18
CA GLY A 189 9.35 1.51 4.44
C GLY A 189 10.13 2.26 5.53
N GLU A 190 10.80 3.37 5.23
CA GLU A 190 11.44 4.21 6.26
C GLU A 190 10.40 4.71 7.29
N THR A 191 10.88 4.92 8.51
CA THR A 191 10.07 5.37 9.63
C THR A 191 10.40 6.83 9.98
N TYR A 192 9.36 7.61 10.19
CA TYR A 192 9.44 8.94 10.75
C TYR A 192 9.14 8.84 12.25
N SER A 193 10.07 9.32 13.07
CA SER A 193 9.95 9.31 14.53
C SER A 193 8.76 10.14 15.01
N SER A 194 8.38 11.15 14.23
CA SER A 194 7.17 11.93 14.45
C SER A 194 6.59 12.45 13.14
N CYS A 195 5.28 12.39 13.06
CA CYS A 195 4.45 13.08 12.10
C CYS A 195 3.60 14.07 12.90
N HIS A 196 3.64 15.35 12.53
CA HIS A 196 2.90 16.41 13.19
C HIS A 196 2.03 17.19 12.19
N LEU A 197 0.75 17.34 12.50
CA LEU A 197 -0.18 18.25 11.84
C LEU A 197 -1.24 18.75 12.82
N VAL A 198 -1.87 19.87 12.50
CA VAL A 198 -3.02 20.39 13.26
C VAL A 198 -4.23 20.42 12.33
N LEU A 199 -5.28 19.72 12.71
CA LEU A 199 -6.53 19.67 11.96
C LEU A 199 -7.21 21.04 11.95
N SER A 200 -8.14 21.26 11.02
CA SER A 200 -8.84 22.55 10.92
C SER A 200 -9.73 22.88 12.13
N ASP A 201 -10.04 21.89 12.96
CA ASP A 201 -10.74 22.08 14.25
C ASP A 201 -9.78 22.38 15.42
N GLY A 202 -8.48 22.54 15.14
CA GLY A 202 -7.43 22.84 16.10
C GLY A 202 -6.84 21.61 16.80
N HIS A 203 -7.33 20.40 16.52
CA HIS A 203 -6.79 19.21 17.19
C HIS A 203 -5.43 18.79 16.58
N PRO A 204 -4.36 18.64 17.40
CA PRO A 204 -3.09 18.15 16.91
C PRO A 204 -3.14 16.64 16.67
N ILE A 205 -2.46 16.18 15.62
CA ILE A 205 -2.15 14.77 15.38
C ILE A 205 -0.64 14.62 15.48
N VAL A 206 -0.19 13.84 16.45
CA VAL A 206 1.22 13.55 16.70
C VAL A 206 1.39 12.04 16.88
N CYS A 207 2.13 11.40 15.98
CA CYS A 207 2.35 9.96 16.02
C CYS A 207 3.61 9.58 15.24
N GLY A 208 4.05 8.32 15.33
CA GLY A 208 5.03 7.81 14.37
C GLY A 208 4.38 7.67 12.98
N ALA A 209 5.20 7.53 11.95
CA ALA A 209 4.69 7.25 10.61
C ALA A 209 5.65 6.37 9.81
N ARG A 210 5.10 5.60 8.88
CA ARG A 210 5.88 4.80 7.93
C ARG A 210 5.59 5.25 6.51
N LEU A 211 6.63 5.42 5.70
CA LEU A 211 6.47 5.68 4.28
C LEU A 211 5.99 4.42 3.57
N MET A 212 4.83 4.49 2.92
CA MET A 212 4.24 3.35 2.21
C MET A 212 4.49 3.41 0.71
N HIS A 213 4.44 4.59 0.11
CA HIS A 213 4.70 4.78 -1.31
C HIS A 213 5.02 6.24 -1.58
N TRP A 214 5.73 6.54 -2.67
CA TRP A 214 5.98 7.92 -3.07
C TRP A 214 6.20 8.04 -4.58
N GLN A 215 5.86 9.22 -5.11
CA GLN A 215 6.09 9.54 -6.50
C GLN A 215 6.47 11.02 -6.64
N TYR A 216 7.18 11.34 -7.71
CA TYR A 216 7.41 12.71 -8.16
C TYR A 216 6.72 12.90 -9.50
N ASP A 217 5.91 13.95 -9.57
CA ASP A 217 5.28 14.43 -10.80
C ASP A 217 6.16 15.56 -11.37
N PRO A 218 6.88 15.34 -12.48
CA PRO A 218 7.77 16.35 -13.06
C PRO A 218 7.01 17.51 -13.72
N ASP A 219 5.81 17.26 -14.23
CA ASP A 219 4.99 18.28 -14.90
C ASP A 219 4.45 19.28 -13.88
N LEU A 220 3.97 18.78 -12.75
CA LEU A 220 3.50 19.61 -11.63
C LEU A 220 4.63 20.06 -10.70
N ARG A 221 5.83 19.48 -10.85
CA ARG A 221 6.97 19.64 -9.93
C ARG A 221 6.59 19.41 -8.48
N VAL A 222 5.93 18.28 -8.21
CA VAL A 222 5.40 17.96 -6.88
C VAL A 222 5.73 16.51 -6.52
N SER A 223 6.15 16.29 -5.29
CA SER A 223 6.23 14.96 -4.70
C SER A 223 4.99 14.65 -3.87
N TYR A 224 4.52 13.41 -3.95
CA TYR A 224 3.47 12.88 -3.10
C TYR A 224 4.00 11.71 -2.28
N LEU A 225 3.84 11.78 -0.96
CA LEU A 225 4.22 10.72 -0.02
C LEU A 225 2.95 10.15 0.62
N GLY A 226 2.70 8.86 0.43
CA GLY A 226 1.67 8.13 1.16
C GLY A 226 2.26 7.54 2.43
N VAL A 227 1.75 7.96 3.60
CA VAL A 227 2.25 7.52 4.90
C VAL A 227 1.16 6.80 5.70
N HIS A 228 1.57 5.75 6.40
CA HIS A 228 0.75 5.06 7.40
C HIS A 228 1.08 5.59 8.78
N PHE A 229 0.07 5.84 9.60
CA PHE A 229 0.28 6.23 10.99
C PHE A 229 0.72 5.05 11.82
N GLU A 230 1.71 5.27 12.70
CA GLU A 230 2.20 4.28 13.65
C GLU A 230 2.00 4.78 15.07
N ASN A 231 1.63 3.87 15.97
CA ASN A 231 1.50 4.15 17.41
C ASN A 231 0.58 5.35 17.71
N LEU A 232 -0.52 5.50 16.96
CA LEU A 232 -1.54 6.50 17.25
C LEU A 232 -2.22 6.16 18.58
N ASP A 233 -2.22 7.08 19.53
CA ASP A 233 -2.90 6.84 20.80
C ASP A 233 -4.43 6.90 20.62
N GLY A 234 -5.16 6.28 21.55
CA GLY A 234 -6.60 6.15 21.46
C GLY A 234 -7.36 7.47 21.48
N ASN A 235 -6.83 8.53 22.13
CA ASN A 235 -7.48 9.85 22.12
C ASN A 235 -7.33 10.51 20.75
N THR A 236 -6.11 10.54 20.21
CA THR A 236 -5.84 11.06 18.87
C THR A 236 -6.63 10.32 17.81
N GLN A 237 -6.76 8.99 17.90
CA GLN A 237 -7.53 8.18 16.95
C GLN A 237 -9.03 8.54 16.98
N ARG A 238 -9.59 8.73 18.18
CA ARG A 238 -11.00 9.14 18.31
C ARG A 238 -11.25 10.53 17.75
N ALA A 239 -10.34 11.47 17.99
CA ALA A 239 -10.44 12.82 17.45
C ALA A 239 -10.35 12.83 15.92
N LEU A 240 -9.38 12.09 15.36
CA LEU A 240 -9.25 11.89 13.91
C LEU A 240 -10.52 11.28 13.30
N ASN A 241 -11.07 10.23 13.91
CA ASN A 241 -12.30 9.59 13.40
C ASN A 241 -13.51 10.54 13.42
N ARG A 242 -13.66 11.34 14.48
CA ARG A 242 -14.72 12.36 14.57
C ARG A 242 -14.56 13.41 13.47
N TYR A 243 -13.35 13.95 13.31
CA TYR A 243 -13.04 14.93 12.26
C TYR A 243 -13.35 14.40 10.85
N LEU A 244 -12.94 13.16 10.55
CA LEU A 244 -13.23 12.50 9.27
C LEU A 244 -14.74 12.31 9.05
N THR A 245 -15.48 11.94 10.09
CA THR A 245 -16.94 11.78 10.02
C THR A 245 -17.63 13.13 9.71
N GLU A 246 -17.17 14.21 10.32
CA GLU A 246 -17.70 15.56 10.06
C GLU A 246 -17.41 16.01 8.62
N LEU A 247 -16.18 15.78 8.15
CA LEU A 247 -15.81 16.07 6.76
C LEU A 247 -16.63 15.27 5.75
N GLN A 248 -16.85 13.97 6.00
CA GLN A 248 -17.73 13.14 5.18
C GLN A 248 -19.15 13.69 5.10
N ARG A 249 -19.72 14.10 6.24
CA ARG A 249 -21.08 14.67 6.30
C ARG A 249 -21.16 15.94 5.47
N LYS A 250 -20.19 16.84 5.59
CA LYS A 250 -20.12 18.09 4.80
C LYS A 250 -20.03 17.81 3.29
N GLN A 251 -19.21 16.85 2.87
CA GLN A 251 -19.08 16.50 1.45
C GLN A 251 -20.38 15.95 0.86
N ARG A 252 -21.14 15.14 1.60
CA ARG A 252 -22.46 14.63 1.17
C ARG A 252 -23.54 15.70 1.06
N GLN A 253 -23.39 16.83 1.77
CA GLN A 253 -24.35 17.95 1.69
C GLN A 253 -24.07 18.86 0.49
N LEU A 254 -22.86 18.81 -0.06
CA LEU A 254 -22.41 19.63 -1.20
C LEU A 254 -22.48 18.88 -2.54
N SER A 255 -22.77 17.58 -2.52
CA SER A 255 -22.93 16.68 -3.67
C SER A 255 -24.41 16.47 -3.98
#